data_AF-A0AAP2ZED4-F1
#
_entry.id   AF-A0AAP2ZED4-F1
#
_cell.length_a   1.000
_cell.length_b   1.000
_cell.length_c   1.000
_cell.angle_alpha   90.00
_cell.angle_beta   90.00
_cell.angle_gamma   90.00
#
_symmetry.space_group_name_H-M   'P 1'
#
loop_
_entity.id
_entity.type
_entity.pdbx_description
1 polymer ?
#
loop_
_entity_poly.entity_id
_entity_poly.type
_entity_poly.pdbx_seq_one_letter_code
_entity_poly.pdbx_strand_id
1 'polypeptide(L)'
;MADQSDAVSWYTLEGTRISPKRMTVDTGSAEFEIGRDVNPVEYMLGSVAGCLNSTGTMVARDMDIDIESLAVTVEGGVDYAAYKGEETDARPGFQGLEVDLEVEADATDDELEAWLEGVESRCPITDNVENETGIDVSLTSI
;
A
#
# COMPACT_ATOMS: atom_id res chain seq x y z
N MET A 1 29.19 -16.35 -8.91
CA MET A 1 27.73 -16.16 -8.82
C MET A 1 27.55 -15.25 -7.62
N ALA A 2 27.31 -13.97 -7.85
CA ALA A 2 27.10 -13.02 -6.77
C ALA A 2 25.78 -13.39 -6.08
N ASP A 3 25.83 -13.49 -4.76
CA ASP A 3 24.68 -13.75 -3.91
C ASP A 3 23.75 -12.54 -4.01
N GLN A 4 22.61 -12.68 -4.67
CA GLN A 4 21.63 -11.58 -4.85
C GLN A 4 20.87 -11.26 -3.55
N SER A 5 21.36 -11.73 -2.39
CA SER A 5 20.75 -11.50 -1.07
C SER A 5 20.97 -10.06 -0.58
N ASP A 6 21.97 -9.34 -1.08
CA ASP A 6 22.32 -7.97 -0.65
C ASP A 6 21.41 -6.86 -1.22
N ALA A 7 20.47 -7.18 -2.13
CA ALA A 7 19.66 -6.18 -2.83
C ALA A 7 18.22 -6.01 -2.30
N VAL A 8 17.76 -6.90 -1.40
CA VAL A 8 16.38 -6.89 -0.90
C VAL A 8 16.34 -6.28 0.49
N SER A 9 15.60 -5.19 0.65
CA SER A 9 15.27 -4.63 1.95
C SER A 9 14.33 -5.60 2.67
N TRP A 10 14.81 -6.23 3.75
CA TRP A 10 13.99 -7.11 4.58
C TRP A 10 13.32 -6.31 5.69
N TYR A 11 12.00 -6.45 5.79
CA TYR A 11 11.20 -5.84 6.86
C TYR A 11 10.70 -6.95 7.80
N THR A 12 10.72 -6.69 9.10
CA THR A 12 10.14 -7.58 10.11
C THR A 12 9.28 -6.74 11.03
N LEU A 13 8.03 -7.18 11.22
CA LEU A 13 7.07 -6.55 12.10
C LEU A 13 6.54 -7.60 13.08
N GLU A 14 6.37 -7.20 14.33
CA GLU A 14 5.80 -8.04 15.38
C GLU A 14 4.47 -7.44 15.86
N GLY A 15 3.46 -8.31 16.04
CA GLY A 15 2.12 -7.90 16.40
C GLY A 15 1.63 -8.57 17.68
N THR A 16 1.17 -7.78 18.64
CA THR A 16 0.53 -8.29 19.87
C THR A 16 -0.92 -7.85 19.97
N ARG A 17 -1.82 -8.81 20.15
CA ARG A 17 -3.26 -8.54 20.27
C ARG A 17 -3.57 -7.77 21.55
N ILE A 18 -4.26 -6.64 21.41
CA ILE A 18 -4.89 -5.90 22.53
C ILE A 18 -6.34 -6.38 22.73
N SER A 19 -7.10 -6.45 21.64
CA SER A 19 -8.54 -6.81 21.65
C SER A 19 -8.94 -7.44 20.31
N PRO A 20 -10.20 -7.91 20.11
CA PRO A 20 -10.61 -8.51 18.84
C PRO A 20 -10.42 -7.60 17.62
N LYS A 21 -10.43 -6.27 17.81
CA LYS A 21 -10.29 -5.28 16.73
C LYS A 21 -9.02 -4.42 16.85
N ARG A 22 -8.12 -4.70 17.81
CA ARG A 22 -6.97 -3.83 18.12
C ARG A 22 -5.70 -4.64 18.32
N MET A 23 -4.61 -4.19 17.72
CA MET A 23 -3.28 -4.82 17.78
C MET A 23 -2.19 -3.74 17.88
N THR A 24 -1.23 -3.93 18.79
CA THR A 24 0.03 -3.20 18.78
C THR A 24 0.94 -3.81 17.72
N VAL A 25 1.59 -2.97 16.92
CA VAL A 25 2.56 -3.36 15.89
C VAL A 25 3.89 -2.67 16.18
N ASP A 26 4.96 -3.45 16.27
CA ASP A 26 6.34 -2.96 16.37
C ASP A 26 7.09 -3.27 15.06
N THR A 27 7.75 -2.25 14.52
CA THR A 27 8.55 -2.31 13.28
C THR A 27 10.06 -2.37 13.54
N GLY A 28 10.47 -2.42 14.82
CA GLY A 28 11.84 -2.21 15.28
C GLY A 28 12.27 -0.74 15.33
N SER A 29 11.71 0.11 14.45
CA SER A 29 11.97 1.56 14.44
C SER A 29 10.87 2.41 15.10
N ALA A 30 9.66 1.86 15.18
CA ALA A 30 8.47 2.54 15.69
C ALA A 30 7.43 1.52 16.14
N GLU A 31 6.66 1.90 17.16
CA GLU A 31 5.49 1.18 17.63
C GLU A 31 4.22 2.00 17.35
N PHE A 32 3.18 1.35 16.83
CA PHE A 32 1.88 1.97 16.59
C PHE A 32 0.74 0.97 16.78
N GLU A 33 -0.50 1.44 16.71
CA GLU A 33 -1.68 0.62 16.94
C GLU A 33 -2.62 0.59 15.73
N ILE A 34 -2.95 -0.60 15.25
CA ILE A 34 -3.98 -0.80 14.22
C ILE A 34 -5.31 -1.13 14.91
N GLY A 35 -6.37 -0.41 14.54
CA GLY A 35 -7.74 -0.58 15.03
C GLY A 35 -8.17 0.41 16.10
N ARG A 36 -7.30 1.34 16.49
CA ARG A 36 -7.64 2.49 17.37
C ARG A 36 -8.10 3.69 16.56
N ASP A 37 -7.19 4.23 15.74
CA ASP A 37 -7.41 5.44 14.95
C ASP A 37 -7.77 5.10 13.50
N VAL A 38 -7.14 4.06 12.96
CA VAL A 38 -7.39 3.51 11.61
C VAL A 38 -7.52 2.01 11.70
N ASN A 39 -8.50 1.43 10.99
CA ASN A 39 -8.67 -0.02 10.91
C ASN A 39 -7.72 -0.63 9.85
N PRO A 40 -7.52 -1.96 9.81
CA PRO A 40 -6.57 -2.57 8.87
C PRO A 40 -6.85 -2.28 7.38
N VAL A 41 -8.13 -2.14 7.00
CA VAL A 41 -8.55 -1.84 5.61
C VAL A 41 -8.15 -0.41 5.27
N GLU A 42 -8.46 0.55 6.15
CA GLU A 42 -8.03 1.95 6.01
C GLU A 42 -6.50 2.08 6.01
N TYR A 43 -5.80 1.31 6.84
CA TYR A 43 -4.35 1.31 6.90
C TYR A 43 -3.72 0.83 5.57
N MET A 44 -4.31 -0.19 4.94
CA MET A 44 -3.88 -0.66 3.62
C MET A 44 -4.10 0.42 2.54
N LEU A 45 -5.27 1.05 2.48
CA LEU A 45 -5.52 2.15 1.52
C LEU A 45 -4.61 3.35 1.78
N GLY A 46 -4.36 3.68 3.06
CA GLY A 46 -3.39 4.69 3.45
C GLY A 46 -1.97 4.36 2.98
N SER A 47 -1.58 3.08 2.99
CA SER A 47 -0.29 2.65 2.46
C SER A 47 -0.17 2.81 0.93
N VAL A 48 -1.27 2.58 0.20
CA VAL A 48 -1.35 2.85 -1.26
C VAL A 48 -1.14 4.35 -1.51
N ALA A 49 -1.93 5.21 -0.84
CA ALA A 49 -1.82 6.65 -1.00
C ALA A 49 -0.41 7.18 -0.64
N GLY A 50 0.16 6.68 0.47
CA GLY A 50 1.52 7.05 0.90
C GLY A 50 2.61 6.61 -0.08
N CYS A 51 2.50 5.40 -0.64
CA CYS A 51 3.44 4.91 -1.66
C CYS A 51 3.38 5.74 -2.93
N LEU A 52 2.18 6.05 -3.42
CA LEU A 52 1.99 6.85 -4.63
C LEU A 52 2.56 8.26 -4.46
N ASN A 53 2.35 8.90 -3.31
CA ASN A 53 2.98 10.18 -3.02
C ASN A 53 4.52 10.09 -3.04
N SER A 54 5.09 9.09 -2.34
CA SER A 54 6.54 8.93 -2.26
C SER A 54 7.16 8.60 -3.63
N THR A 55 6.51 7.74 -4.40
CA THR A 55 6.95 7.30 -5.73
C THR A 55 6.79 8.44 -6.74
N GLY A 56 5.64 9.12 -6.73
CA GLY A 56 5.35 10.32 -7.51
C GLY A 56 6.40 11.40 -7.34
N THR A 57 6.74 11.73 -6.09
CA THR A 57 7.79 12.71 -5.78
C THR A 57 9.15 12.27 -6.32
N MET A 58 9.49 10.98 -6.21
CA MET A 58 10.76 10.45 -6.70
C MET A 58 10.85 10.50 -8.23
N VAL A 59 9.80 10.07 -8.92
CA VAL A 59 9.76 10.04 -10.40
C VAL A 59 9.76 11.46 -10.97
N ALA A 60 9.02 12.38 -10.37
CA ALA A 60 9.04 13.79 -10.77
C ALA A 60 10.46 14.37 -10.67
N ARG A 61 11.16 14.08 -9.57
CA ARG A 61 12.55 14.49 -9.40
C ARG A 61 13.49 13.89 -10.46
N ASP A 62 13.31 12.63 -10.82
CA ASP A 62 14.12 11.99 -11.89
C ASP A 62 13.88 12.62 -13.27
N MET A 63 12.71 13.23 -13.46
CA MET A 63 12.28 13.89 -14.70
C MET A 63 12.51 15.40 -14.68
N ASP A 64 13.11 15.94 -13.61
CA ASP A 64 13.27 17.39 -13.37
C ASP A 64 11.92 18.16 -13.43
N ILE A 65 10.84 17.55 -12.92
CA ILE A 65 9.51 18.16 -12.74
C ILE A 65 9.37 18.64 -11.28
N ASP A 66 8.99 19.90 -11.07
CA ASP A 66 8.67 20.47 -9.77
C ASP A 66 7.17 20.35 -9.48
N ILE A 67 6.82 19.44 -8.56
CA ILE A 67 5.44 19.30 -8.04
C ILE A 67 5.19 20.35 -6.95
N GLU A 68 4.20 21.21 -7.17
CA GLU A 68 3.70 22.18 -6.18
C GLU A 68 2.73 21.52 -5.19
N SER A 69 1.83 20.67 -5.69
CA SER A 69 0.91 19.92 -4.85
C SER A 69 0.53 18.57 -5.47
N LEU A 70 0.28 17.58 -4.62
CA LEU A 70 -0.22 16.27 -5.00
C LEU A 70 -1.25 15.81 -3.96
N ALA A 71 -2.48 15.59 -4.39
CA ALA A 71 -3.53 14.96 -3.60
C ALA A 71 -3.84 13.57 -4.16
N VAL A 72 -4.08 12.62 -3.26
CA VAL A 72 -4.34 11.22 -3.59
C VAL A 72 -5.63 10.79 -2.92
N THR A 73 -6.60 10.36 -3.73
CA THR A 73 -7.82 9.71 -3.27
C THR A 73 -7.76 8.23 -3.63
N VAL A 74 -8.06 7.35 -2.68
CA VAL A 74 -8.10 5.90 -2.90
C VAL A 74 -9.42 5.37 -2.38
N GLU A 75 -10.19 4.75 -3.26
CA GLU A 75 -11.47 4.14 -2.96
C GLU A 75 -11.40 2.62 -3.19
N GLY A 76 -12.10 1.85 -2.36
CA GLY A 76 -12.07 0.39 -2.46
C GLY A 76 -13.21 -0.27 -1.70
N GLY A 77 -13.91 -1.17 -2.38
CA GLY A 77 -15.01 -1.95 -1.80
C GLY A 77 -14.56 -3.27 -1.20
N VAL A 78 -15.08 -3.61 -0.02
CA VAL A 78 -14.92 -4.94 0.61
C VAL A 78 -16.28 -5.55 0.83
N ASP A 79 -16.49 -6.77 0.30
CA ASP A 79 -17.61 -7.60 0.71
C ASP A 79 -17.21 -8.45 1.92
N TYR A 80 -17.77 -8.13 3.09
CA TYR A 80 -17.46 -8.81 4.34
C TYR A 80 -18.17 -10.17 4.50
N ALA A 81 -18.95 -10.65 3.54
CA ALA A 81 -19.64 -11.94 3.63
C ALA A 81 -18.66 -13.10 3.93
N ALA A 82 -17.59 -13.23 3.14
CA ALA A 82 -16.56 -14.24 3.35
C ALA A 82 -15.85 -14.08 4.71
N TYR A 83 -15.53 -12.85 5.11
CA TYR A 83 -14.97 -12.54 6.43
C TYR A 83 -15.88 -12.97 7.59
N LYS A 84 -17.21 -12.86 7.41
CA LYS A 84 -18.23 -13.26 8.40
C LYS A 84 -18.55 -14.77 8.36
N GLY A 85 -17.99 -15.53 7.41
CA GLY A 85 -18.29 -16.94 7.21
C GLY A 85 -19.65 -17.21 6.54
N GLU A 86 -20.18 -16.21 5.84
CA GLU A 86 -21.40 -16.31 5.04
C GLU A 86 -21.08 -16.94 3.66
N GLU A 87 -22.05 -17.62 3.03
CA GLU A 87 -21.89 -18.19 1.69
C GLU A 87 -21.83 -17.05 0.65
N THR A 88 -20.71 -16.95 -0.08
CA THR A 88 -20.48 -15.96 -1.15
C THR A 88 -19.40 -16.44 -2.11
N ASP A 89 -19.43 -15.97 -3.35
CA ASP A 89 -18.34 -16.11 -4.32
C ASP A 89 -17.31 -14.96 -4.22
N ALA A 90 -17.59 -13.93 -3.41
CA ALA A 90 -16.70 -12.79 -3.23
C ALA A 90 -15.47 -13.16 -2.40
N ARG A 91 -14.30 -12.66 -2.80
CA ARG A 91 -13.09 -12.76 -1.99
C ARG A 91 -13.21 -11.86 -0.73
N PRO A 92 -12.58 -12.20 0.40
CA PRO A 92 -12.72 -11.43 1.65
C PRO A 92 -11.99 -10.07 1.64
N GLY A 93 -11.14 -9.80 0.65
CA GLY A 93 -10.38 -8.56 0.50
C GLY A 93 -11.10 -7.52 -0.34
N PHE A 94 -10.33 -6.57 -0.87
CA PHE A 94 -10.84 -5.58 -1.83
C PHE A 94 -11.32 -6.26 -3.12
N GLN A 95 -12.42 -5.75 -3.67
CA GLN A 95 -12.98 -6.17 -4.97
C GLN A 95 -12.34 -5.41 -6.15
N GLY A 96 -11.68 -4.30 -5.84
CA GLY A 96 -11.01 -3.39 -6.77
C GLY A 96 -10.69 -2.10 -6.02
N LEU A 97 -9.67 -1.38 -6.51
CA LEU A 97 -9.34 -0.04 -6.04
C LEU A 97 -9.51 0.96 -7.18
N GLU A 98 -9.97 2.17 -6.86
CA GLU A 98 -9.98 3.33 -7.73
C GLU A 98 -9.06 4.38 -7.09
N VAL A 99 -8.16 4.95 -7.88
CA VAL A 99 -7.15 5.91 -7.41
C VAL A 99 -7.22 7.16 -8.29
N ASP A 100 -7.39 8.31 -7.65
CA ASP A 100 -7.33 9.61 -8.31
C ASP A 100 -6.14 10.40 -7.79
N LEU A 101 -5.29 10.87 -8.71
CA LEU A 101 -4.18 11.77 -8.45
C LEU A 101 -4.51 13.16 -8.99
N GLU A 102 -4.56 14.14 -8.11
CA GLU A 102 -4.67 15.56 -8.48
C GLU A 102 -3.30 16.22 -8.26
N VAL A 103 -2.67 16.66 -9.34
CA VAL A 103 -1.30 17.21 -9.32
C VAL A 103 -1.26 18.62 -9.91
N GLU A 104 -0.53 19.51 -9.23
CA GLU A 104 -0.12 20.82 -9.73
C GLU A 104 1.40 20.82 -9.85
N ALA A 105 1.91 21.02 -11.07
CA ALA A 105 3.34 20.96 -11.38
C ALA A 105 3.68 21.81 -12.61
N ASP A 106 4.97 22.12 -12.78
CA ASP A 106 5.51 22.87 -13.92
C ASP A 106 5.77 22.00 -15.17
N ALA A 107 4.82 21.12 -15.48
CA ALA A 107 4.93 20.16 -16.57
C ALA A 107 3.80 20.31 -17.61
N THR A 108 4.08 19.90 -18.84
CA THR A 108 3.06 19.72 -19.87
C THR A 108 2.24 18.45 -19.63
N ASP A 109 1.07 18.35 -20.26
CA ASP A 109 0.21 17.16 -20.16
C ASP A 109 0.98 15.89 -20.58
N ASP A 110 1.77 15.95 -21.66
CA ASP A 110 2.59 14.81 -22.13
C ASP A 110 3.66 14.39 -21.10
N GLU A 111 4.26 15.35 -20.38
CA GLU A 111 5.23 15.08 -19.31
C GLU A 111 4.55 14.48 -18.07
N LEU A 112 3.33 14.93 -17.75
CA LEU A 112 2.53 14.38 -16.66
C LEU A 112 2.05 12.95 -16.97
N GLU A 113 1.71 12.65 -18.21
CA GLU A 113 1.40 11.27 -18.65
C GLU A 113 2.62 10.36 -18.49
N ALA A 114 3.80 10.79 -18.97
CA ALA A 114 5.04 10.04 -18.80
C ALA A 114 5.45 9.88 -17.32
N TRP A 115 5.17 10.90 -16.50
CA TRP A 115 5.37 10.84 -15.05
C TRP A 115 4.46 9.78 -14.44
N LEU A 116 3.17 9.77 -14.77
CA LEU A 116 2.20 8.80 -14.26
C LEU A 116 2.61 7.36 -14.62
N GLU A 117 2.98 7.10 -15.87
CA GLU A 117 3.50 5.79 -16.31
C GLU A 117 4.73 5.36 -15.48
N GLY A 118 5.62 6.32 -15.19
CA GLY A 118 6.79 6.12 -14.34
C GLY A 118 6.43 5.81 -12.88
N VAL A 119 5.34 6.38 -12.36
CA VAL A 119 4.85 6.11 -11.01
C VAL A 119 4.21 4.73 -10.91
N GLU A 120 3.29 4.40 -11.82
CA GLU A 120 2.59 3.13 -11.88
C GLU A 120 3.57 1.95 -11.98
N SER A 121 4.58 2.09 -12.84
CA SER A 121 5.60 1.04 -13.03
C SER A 121 6.58 0.84 -11.87
N ARG A 122 6.58 1.73 -10.87
CA ARG A 122 7.61 1.74 -9.81
C ARG A 122 7.06 1.67 -8.38
N CYS A 123 5.79 1.98 -8.12
CA CYS A 123 5.28 1.93 -6.74
C CYS A 123 5.14 0.47 -6.26
N PRO A 124 5.91 0.06 -5.23
CA PRO A 124 5.86 -1.32 -4.75
C PRO A 124 4.52 -1.70 -4.13
N ILE A 125 3.76 -0.75 -3.58
CA ILE A 125 2.48 -1.07 -2.92
C ILE A 125 1.37 -1.30 -3.94
N THR A 126 1.30 -0.51 -5.03
CA THR A 126 0.33 -0.78 -6.10
C THR A 126 0.64 -2.10 -6.80
N ASP A 127 1.92 -2.42 -7.01
CA ASP A 127 2.33 -3.74 -7.51
C ASP A 127 1.77 -4.90 -6.66
N ASN A 128 1.84 -4.81 -5.32
CA ASN A 128 1.26 -5.81 -4.42
C ASN A 128 -0.28 -5.89 -4.46
N VAL A 129 -0.97 -4.90 -5.02
CA VAL A 129 -2.42 -4.89 -5.21
C VAL A 129 -2.79 -5.44 -6.59
N GLU A 130 -2.05 -5.05 -7.61
CA GLU A 130 -2.26 -5.44 -9.01
C GLU A 130 -1.85 -6.90 -9.25
N ASN A 131 -0.83 -7.36 -8.53
CA ASN A 131 -0.25 -8.69 -8.65
C ASN A 131 -0.46 -9.52 -7.37
N GLU A 132 -0.47 -10.84 -7.52
CA GLU A 132 -0.56 -11.74 -6.38
C GLU A 132 0.80 -11.93 -5.70
N THR A 133 0.93 -11.37 -4.50
CA THR A 133 2.05 -11.66 -3.60
C THR A 133 1.72 -12.87 -2.73
N GLY A 134 2.45 -13.97 -2.92
CA GLY A 134 2.26 -15.20 -2.16
C GLY A 134 2.46 -14.99 -0.65
N ILE A 135 1.58 -15.58 0.15
CA ILE A 135 1.62 -15.51 1.62
C ILE A 135 1.60 -16.92 2.23
N ASP A 136 2.60 -17.20 3.07
CA ASP A 136 2.68 -18.44 3.86
C ASP A 136 2.34 -18.14 5.33
N VAL A 137 1.22 -18.68 5.81
CA VAL A 137 0.76 -18.50 7.19
C VAL A 137 0.98 -19.80 7.98
N SER A 138 1.65 -19.70 9.13
CA SER A 138 1.89 -20.83 10.03
C SER A 138 1.35 -20.57 11.44
N LEU A 139 1.02 -21.64 12.17
CA LEU A 139 0.44 -21.60 13.52
C LEU A 139 1.29 -22.45 14.47
N THR A 140 1.60 -21.90 15.65
CA THR A 140 2.18 -22.63 16.77
C THR A 140 1.29 -22.45 18.00
N SER A 141 0.93 -23.56 18.66
CA SER A 141 0.21 -23.55 19.95
C SER A 141 1.19 -23.51 21.12
N ILE A 142 0.94 -22.66 22.11
CA ILE A 142 1.72 -22.52 23.35
C ILE A 142 1.03 -23.16 24.56
#